data_AF-A0A0P9GNS5-F1
#
_entry.id   AF-A0A0P9GNS5-F1
#
_cell.length_a   1.000
_cell.length_b   1.000
_cell.length_c   1.000
_cell.angle_alpha   90.00
_cell.angle_beta   90.00
_cell.angle_gamma   90.00
#
_symmetry.space_group_name_H-M   'P 1'
#
loop_
_entity.id
_entity.type
_entity.pdbx_description
1 polymer ?
#
loop_
_entity_poly.entity_id
_entity_poly.type
_entity_poly.pdbx_seq_one_letter_code
_entity_poly.pdbx_strand_id
1 'polypeptide(L)' 'MGMTGEEVGYRDAIRQFDRSLQRRLRTLEEMLENAEGDNQIKLEAKIDEVRHILQVLESLHR' A
#
# COMPACT_ATOMS: atom_id res chain seq x y z
N MET A 1 -6.62 -30.97 1.08
CA MET A 1 -7.09 -30.27 -0.13
C MET A 1 -6.03 -29.27 -0.51
N GLY A 2 -5.47 -29.36 -1.72
CA GLY A 2 -4.51 -28.37 -2.22
C GLY A 2 -5.26 -27.11 -2.68
N MET A 3 -4.60 -25.95 -2.61
CA MET A 3 -5.14 -24.70 -3.15
C MET A 3 -5.39 -24.84 -4.66
N THR A 4 -6.49 -24.27 -5.15
CA THR A 4 -6.77 -24.20 -6.59
C THR A 4 -5.82 -23.21 -7.28
N GLY A 5 -5.61 -23.36 -8.59
CA GLY A 5 -4.75 -22.43 -9.35
C GLY A 5 -5.23 -20.98 -9.29
N GLU A 6 -6.53 -20.76 -9.11
CA GLU A 6 -7.14 -19.43 -8.92
C GLU A 6 -6.74 -18.84 -7.57
N GLU A 7 -6.80 -19.61 -6.48
CA GLU A 7 -6.39 -19.18 -5.14
C GLU A 7 -4.90 -18.77 -5.10
N VAL A 8 -4.05 -19.50 -5.84
CA VAL A 8 -2.62 -19.13 -5.98
C VAL A 8 -2.48 -17.81 -6.74
N GLY A 9 -3.21 -17.62 -7.85
CA GLY A 9 -3.19 -16.39 -8.63
C GLY A 9 -3.66 -15.17 -7.83
N TYR A 10 -4.76 -15.30 -7.06
CA TYR A 10 -5.25 -14.24 -6.18
C TYR A 10 -4.23 -13.87 -5.11
N ARG A 11 -3.61 -14.87 -4.47
CA ARG A 11 -2.61 -14.63 -3.43
C ARG A 11 -1.38 -13.90 -3.96
N ASP A 12 -0.92 -14.26 -5.16
CA ASP A 12 0.22 -13.60 -5.78
C ASP A 12 -0.11 -12.18 -6.25
N ALA A 13 -1.33 -11.94 -6.75
CA ALA A 13 -1.80 -10.59 -7.06
C ALA A 13 -1.81 -9.72 -5.79
N ILE A 14 -2.37 -10.19 -4.68
CA ILE A 14 -2.37 -9.49 -3.38
C ILE A 14 -0.95 -9.13 -2.96
N ARG A 15 0.01 -10.07 -3.04
CA ARG A 15 1.42 -9.79 -2.71
C ARG A 15 2.08 -8.77 -3.65
N GLN A 16 1.68 -8.71 -4.91
CA GLN A 16 2.19 -7.69 -5.83
C GLN A 16 1.63 -6.30 -5.48
N PHE A 17 0.34 -6.22 -5.14
CA PHE A 17 -0.27 -4.99 -4.67
C PHE A 17 0.36 -4.49 -3.37
N ASP A 18 0.53 -5.36 -2.37
CA ASP A 18 1.17 -5.04 -1.10
C ASP A 18 2.56 -4.42 -1.32
N ARG A 19 3.43 -5.11 -2.08
CA ARG A 19 4.78 -4.62 -2.39
C ARG A 19 4.78 -3.29 -3.15
N SER A 20 3.84 -3.10 -4.08
CA SER A 20 3.72 -1.85 -4.84
C SER A 20 3.31 -0.69 -3.92
N LEU A 21 2.33 -0.91 -3.05
CA LEU A 21 1.84 0.07 -2.09
C LEU A 21 2.91 0.43 -1.04
N GLN A 22 3.65 -0.54 -0.51
CA GLN A 22 4.74 -0.30 0.42
C GLN A 22 5.87 0.54 -0.22
N ARG A 23 6.22 0.28 -1.49
CA ARG A 23 7.20 1.11 -2.22
C ARG A 23 6.69 2.53 -2.38
N ARG A 24 5.43 2.70 -2.77
CA ARG A 24 4.81 4.02 -2.93
C ARG A 24 4.75 4.78 -1.61
N LEU A 25 4.42 4.10 -0.51
CA LEU A 25 4.43 4.67 0.83
C LEU A 25 5.82 5.23 1.17
N ARG A 26 6.86 4.42 0.98
CA ARG A 26 8.24 4.86 1.22
C ARG A 26 8.61 6.09 0.41
N THR A 27 8.29 6.11 -0.89
CA THR A 27 8.56 7.29 -1.73
C THR A 27 7.81 8.54 -1.24
N LEU A 28 6.56 8.39 -0.79
CA LEU A 28 5.80 9.51 -0.23
C LEU A 28 6.40 10.00 1.09
N GLU A 29 6.87 9.10 1.95
CA GLU A 29 7.56 9.43 3.20
C GLU A 29 8.88 10.17 2.93
N GLU A 30 9.69 9.71 1.97
CA GLU A 30 10.92 10.41 1.52
C GLU A 30 10.62 11.81 0.96
N MET A 31 9.52 11.96 0.21
CA MET A 31 9.08 13.27 -0.29
C MET A 31 8.59 14.19 0.82
N LEU A 32 7.96 13.64 1.86
CA LEU A 32 7.44 14.39 3.00
C LEU A 32 8.57 15.00 3.83
N GLU A 33 9.71 14.32 3.97
CA GLU A 33 10.88 14.80 4.74
C GLU A 33 11.35 16.21 4.33
N ASN A 34 11.13 16.58 3.07
CA ASN A 34 11.56 17.87 2.51
C ASN A 34 10.39 18.77 2.09
N ALA A 35 9.16 18.40 2.44
CA ALA A 35 7.97 19.14 2.04
C ALA A 35 7.61 20.24 3.04
N GLU A 36 7.15 21.38 2.54
CA GLU A 36 6.72 22.51 3.37
C GLU A 36 5.32 23.00 2.95
N GLY A 37 4.61 23.60 3.90
CA GLY A 37 3.32 24.24 3.69
C GLY A 37 2.27 23.28 3.10
N ASP A 38 1.54 23.76 2.10
CA ASP A 38 0.44 23.00 1.47
C ASP A 38 0.88 21.66 0.86
N ASN A 39 2.14 21.53 0.45
CA ASN A 39 2.65 20.28 -0.10
C ASN A 39 2.84 19.21 0.97
N GLN A 40 3.22 19.60 2.19
CA GLN A 40 3.32 18.70 3.33
C GLN A 40 1.95 18.09 3.64
N ILE A 41 0.92 18.93 3.77
CA ILE A 41 -0.46 18.50 4.06
C ILE A 41 -0.97 17.52 2.99
N LYS A 42 -0.70 17.80 1.71
CA LYS A 42 -1.08 16.92 0.60
C LYS A 42 -0.35 15.57 0.62
N LEU A 43 0.92 15.56 1.02
CA LEU A 43 1.70 14.33 1.12
C LEU A 43 1.25 13.49 2.31
N GLU A 44 0.97 14.11 3.46
CA GLU A 44 0.38 13.44 4.63
C GLU A 44 -0.95 12.78 4.28
N ALA A 45 -1.86 13.50 3.62
CA ALA A 45 -3.13 12.93 3.16
C ALA A 45 -2.95 11.73 2.22
N LYS A 46 -2.00 11.80 1.28
CA LYS A 46 -1.68 10.68 0.38
C LYS A 46 -1.06 9.49 1.11
N ILE A 47 -0.23 9.73 2.12
CA ILE A 47 0.35 8.69 2.96
C ILE A 47 -0.75 7.96 3.73
N ASP A 48 -1.69 8.71 4.31
CA ASP A 48 -2.81 8.14 5.05
C ASP A 48 -3.73 7.30 4.14
N GLU A 49 -4.01 7.76 2.91
CA GLU A 49 -4.73 6.96 1.92
C GLU A 49 -4.02 5.63 1.63
N VAL A 50 -2.70 5.65 1.38
CA VAL A 50 -1.94 4.44 1.08
C VAL A 50 -1.91 3.49 2.28
N ARG A 51 -1.74 4.02 3.50
CA ARG A 51 -1.81 3.23 4.74
C ARG A 51 -3.18 2.59 4.93
N HIS A 52 -4.25 3.32 4.65
CA HIS A 52 -5.60 2.78 4.71
C HIS A 52 -5.80 1.63 3.72
N ILE A 53 -5.33 1.77 2.47
CA ILE A 53 -5.42 0.71 1.47
C ILE A 53 -4.64 -0.54 1.91
N LEU A 54 -3.44 -0.37 2.48
CA LEU A 54 -2.67 -1.48 3.05
C LEU A 54 -3.43 -2.20 4.16
N GLN A 55 -4.08 -1.47 5.07
CA GLN A 55 -4.93 -2.08 6.11
C GLN A 55 -6.12 -2.86 5.52
N VAL A 56 -6.77 -2.33 4.49
CA VAL A 56 -7.85 -3.04 3.79
C VAL A 56 -7.30 -4.32 3.15
N LEU A 57 -6.15 -4.26 2.49
CA LEU A 57 -5.51 -5.42 1.87
C LEU A 57 -5.15 -6.49 2.91
N GLU A 58 -4.61 -6.10 4.06
CA GLU A 58 -4.36 -7.01 5.19
C GLU A 58 -5.63 -7.65 5.74
N SER A 59 -6.75 -6.91 5.76
CA SER A 59 -8.04 -7.45 6.20
C SER A 59 -8.63 -8.49 5.26
N LEU A 60 -8.31 -8.40 3.95
CA LEU A 60 -8.75 -9.37 2.93
C LEU A 60 -7.91 -10.65 2.93
N HIS A 61 -6.71 -10.63 3.52
CA HIS A 61 -5.80 -11.76 3.56
C HIS A 61 -5.86 -12.55 4.89
N ARG A 62 -6.60 -12.07 5.89
CA ARG A 62 -6.92 -12.82 7.13
C ARG A 62 -8.13 -13.72 6.94
#